data_AF-A0A7K4GJ03-F1
#
_entry.id   AF-A0A7K4GJ03-F1
#
_cell.length_a   1.000
_cell.length_b   1.000
_cell.length_c   1.000
_cell.angle_alpha   90.00
_cell.angle_beta   90.00
_cell.angle_gamma   90.00
#
_symmetry.space_group_name_H-M   'P 1'
#
loop_
_entity.id
_entity.type
_entity.pdbx_description
1 polymer ?
#
loop_
_entity_poly.entity_id
_entity_poly.type
_entity_poly.pdbx_seq_one_letter_code
_entity_poly.pdbx_strand_id
1 'polypeptide(L)'
;MINNYFKDNWLKIVKFNSNVNLVENPRELKESVRIPITPFEIDAFLLYHLFDLLYPRFVNDQQNILDIVVSDFELDNIVFGLYLYETAKPGIHSVIKGLPKDSIVVKQEDLDDKDALFNRIQTFILKEHAIKISCMRIIRKRGVDLINSHCEKLNKLTIFESIISILDVIQISLENDLFSIYPEPNILRFNKNFLAFLNGLQLSKLFTFFYSLIPSFNTILLINSTHLPIALTLKKEKNKTHDSELDINLTLLESEKYKLNSKTHKADFSLIQLDFDVDKVVILNQNPVLLFLTELFETDIPPNKEKLKLLFQKILYGIRAYDLNWSMFPKPKINNILLRFLTRLFGLNINLKKLSHWAIPDFLFDLGATYIGLNAKILLVLTNKNEDNSKQTSTALILFRIENGSIKKLDYINNQELIAKTDQQSLESVRLVMSEQFGFISNVLMVDKHLIKTILNTFLINFHKLSLFSLLKVIKLLKNPRYFQLYPETPAYNLLKKKRSIMFLKELFSIIIDKHEF
;
A
#
# COMPACT_ATOMS: atom_id res chain seq x y z
N MET A 1 25.74 -15.54 9.41
CA MET A 1 26.50 -14.37 8.92
C MET A 1 25.65 -13.68 7.87
N ILE A 2 25.56 -12.35 7.82
CA ILE A 2 24.78 -11.65 6.78
C ILE A 2 25.48 -11.82 5.42
N ASN A 3 24.71 -11.98 4.33
CA ASN A 3 25.21 -12.15 2.98
C ASN A 3 26.19 -11.01 2.61
N ASN A 4 27.36 -11.36 2.06
CA ASN A 4 28.42 -10.39 1.76
C ASN A 4 27.94 -9.29 0.82
N TYR A 5 27.10 -9.62 -0.17
CA TYR A 5 26.56 -8.66 -1.10
C TYR A 5 25.71 -7.58 -0.39
N PHE A 6 24.83 -8.01 0.52
CA PHE A 6 24.05 -7.09 1.35
C PHE A 6 24.96 -6.24 2.25
N LYS A 7 25.93 -6.89 2.91
CA LYS A 7 26.88 -6.23 3.81
C LYS A 7 27.67 -5.15 3.09
N ASP A 8 28.21 -5.45 1.92
CA ASP A 8 29.03 -4.53 1.14
C ASP A 8 28.20 -3.32 0.69
N ASN A 9 26.97 -3.54 0.22
CA ASN A 9 26.07 -2.45 -0.12
C ASN A 9 25.69 -1.59 1.09
N TRP A 10 25.43 -2.22 2.24
CA TRP A 10 25.14 -1.49 3.48
C TRP A 10 26.33 -0.65 3.97
N LEU A 11 27.54 -1.19 3.89
CA LEU A 11 28.76 -0.45 4.21
C LEU A 11 29.01 0.72 3.25
N LYS A 12 28.67 0.58 1.96
CA LYS A 12 28.69 1.71 1.02
C LYS A 12 27.73 2.81 1.45
N ILE A 13 26.50 2.46 1.83
CA ILE A 13 25.51 3.43 2.32
C ILE A 13 26.03 4.16 3.56
N VAL A 14 26.56 3.43 4.56
CA VAL A 14 27.09 4.05 5.78
C VAL A 14 28.29 4.94 5.48
N LYS A 15 29.21 4.51 4.61
CA LYS A 15 30.35 5.33 4.17
C LYS A 15 29.91 6.59 3.44
N PHE A 16 28.90 6.50 2.59
CA PHE A 16 28.32 7.66 1.95
C PHE A 16 27.77 8.62 3.01
N ASN A 17 26.91 8.12 3.91
CA ASN A 17 26.30 8.89 4.99
C ASN A 17 27.31 9.61 5.89
N SER A 18 28.47 8.99 6.19
CA SER A 18 29.52 9.65 6.98
C SER A 18 30.16 10.83 6.27
N ASN A 19 30.17 10.82 4.94
CA ASN A 19 30.83 11.81 4.11
C ASN A 19 29.90 12.92 3.62
N VAL A 20 28.57 12.71 3.61
CA VAL A 20 27.60 13.69 3.08
C VAL A 20 27.76 15.08 3.70
N ASN A 21 28.03 15.18 5.00
CA ASN A 21 28.17 16.47 5.68
C ASN A 21 29.57 17.13 5.48
N LEU A 22 30.52 16.41 4.89
CA LEU A 22 31.87 16.89 4.61
C LEU A 22 32.01 17.43 3.18
N VAL A 23 31.03 17.17 2.32
CA VAL A 23 31.04 17.55 0.90
C VAL A 23 30.12 18.73 0.70
N GLU A 24 30.61 19.78 0.03
CA GLU A 24 29.83 21.02 -0.22
C GLU A 24 28.59 20.75 -1.07
N ASN A 25 28.70 19.92 -2.11
CA ASN A 25 27.60 19.49 -2.99
C ASN A 25 27.49 17.96 -3.08
N PRO A 26 26.87 17.28 -2.09
CA PRO A 26 26.79 15.82 -2.08
C PRO A 26 26.02 15.21 -3.26
N ARG A 27 25.19 16.02 -3.94
CA ARG A 27 24.47 15.66 -5.19
C ARG A 27 25.42 15.36 -6.35
N GLU A 28 26.65 15.87 -6.33
CA GLU A 28 27.62 15.72 -7.41
C GLU A 28 28.44 14.42 -7.31
N LEU A 29 28.36 13.72 -6.17
CA LEU A 29 29.14 12.50 -5.92
C LEU A 29 28.77 11.35 -6.87
N LYS A 30 27.60 11.39 -7.52
CA LYS A 30 27.09 10.40 -8.50
C LYS A 30 27.31 8.95 -8.09
N GLU A 31 27.25 8.66 -6.79
CA GLU A 31 27.37 7.30 -6.27
C GLU A 31 26.03 6.58 -6.38
N SER A 32 26.03 5.35 -6.89
CA SER A 32 24.84 4.48 -6.89
C SER A 32 24.93 3.43 -5.78
N VAL A 33 23.80 3.22 -5.12
CA VAL A 33 23.63 2.21 -4.08
C VAL A 33 22.32 1.47 -4.29
N ARG A 34 22.27 0.23 -3.85
CA ARG A 34 21.04 -0.56 -3.90
C ARG A 34 20.18 -0.26 -2.67
N ILE A 35 18.88 -0.11 -2.84
CA ILE A 35 17.94 -0.07 -1.72
C ILE A 35 17.99 -1.45 -1.01
N PRO A 36 18.27 -1.53 0.30
CA PRO A 36 18.44 -2.79 1.01
C PRO A 36 17.33 -3.80 0.75
N ILE A 37 17.70 -5.07 0.50
CA ILE A 37 16.76 -6.20 0.27
C ILE A 37 15.88 -6.01 -0.98
N THR A 38 16.27 -5.15 -1.93
CA THR A 38 15.55 -4.97 -3.20
C THR A 38 16.52 -5.02 -4.38
N PRO A 39 16.06 -5.23 -5.63
CA PRO A 39 16.93 -5.13 -6.79
C PRO A 39 17.17 -3.69 -7.27
N PHE A 40 16.56 -2.68 -6.63
CA PHE A 40 16.59 -1.29 -7.11
C PHE A 40 17.90 -0.60 -6.77
N GLU A 41 18.61 -0.15 -7.80
CA GLU A 41 19.77 0.74 -7.66
C GLU A 41 19.33 2.18 -7.87
N ILE A 42 19.69 3.05 -6.93
CA ILE A 42 19.34 4.47 -6.94
C ILE A 42 20.55 5.31 -6.59
N ASP A 43 20.44 6.60 -6.84
CA ASP A 43 21.39 7.59 -6.36
C ASP A 43 21.49 7.56 -4.82
N ALA A 44 22.72 7.53 -4.29
CA ALA A 44 22.98 7.42 -2.85
C ALA A 44 22.47 8.63 -2.05
N PHE A 45 22.51 9.83 -2.65
CA PHE A 45 21.97 11.02 -2.04
C PHE A 45 20.44 10.96 -1.96
N LEU A 46 19.78 10.40 -2.98
CA LEU A 46 18.35 10.13 -2.94
C LEU A 46 17.98 9.16 -1.81
N LEU A 47 18.73 8.05 -1.65
CA LEU A 47 18.50 7.10 -0.55
C LEU A 47 18.69 7.76 0.82
N TYR A 48 19.76 8.54 0.99
CA TYR A 48 20.03 9.33 2.19
C TYR A 48 18.85 10.21 2.57
N HIS A 49 18.27 10.92 1.60
CA HIS A 49 17.11 11.77 1.86
C HIS A 49 15.83 11.01 2.19
N LEU A 50 15.61 9.83 1.59
CA LEU A 50 14.49 8.98 1.96
C LEU A 50 14.64 8.42 3.38
N PHE A 51 15.83 8.04 3.80
CA PHE A 51 16.08 7.55 5.16
C PHE A 51 15.84 8.65 6.19
N ASP A 52 16.42 9.83 5.99
CA ASP A 52 16.22 11.01 6.83
C ASP A 52 14.72 11.37 7.02
N LEU A 53 13.94 11.21 5.95
CA LEU A 53 12.51 11.53 5.96
C LEU A 53 11.64 10.44 6.60
N LEU A 54 11.88 9.17 6.23
CA LEU A 54 10.96 8.07 6.51
C LEU A 54 11.30 7.34 7.82
N TYR A 55 12.58 7.12 8.12
CA TYR A 55 13.00 6.27 9.25
C TYR A 55 12.64 6.88 10.61
N PRO A 56 12.92 8.17 10.89
CA PRO A 56 12.53 8.78 12.16
C PRO A 56 11.01 8.74 12.37
N ARG A 57 10.25 8.91 11.28
CA ARG A 57 8.80 9.03 11.31
C ARG A 57 8.09 7.70 11.48
N PHE A 58 8.58 6.64 10.83
CA PHE A 58 7.88 5.36 10.77
C PHE A 58 8.56 4.23 11.56
N VAL A 59 9.88 4.27 11.72
CA VAL A 59 10.70 3.22 12.37
C VAL A 59 11.19 3.66 13.76
N ASN A 60 11.04 4.94 14.11
CA ASN A 60 11.47 5.55 15.38
C ASN A 60 13.00 5.52 15.60
N ASP A 61 13.75 5.67 14.51
CA ASP A 61 15.22 5.74 14.53
C ASP A 61 15.68 7.17 14.86
N GLN A 62 15.42 7.60 16.09
CA GLN A 62 15.70 8.97 16.53
C GLN A 62 17.16 9.20 16.91
N GLN A 63 17.85 8.14 17.37
CA GLN A 63 19.25 8.16 17.82
C GLN A 63 19.97 6.87 17.39
N ASN A 64 21.02 6.49 18.13
CA ASN A 64 21.83 5.30 17.88
C ASN A 64 21.00 4.03 18.08
N ILE A 65 21.39 2.96 17.39
CA ILE A 65 20.63 1.71 17.34
C ILE A 65 21.55 0.55 17.67
N LEU A 66 21.03 -0.43 18.39
CA LEU A 66 21.73 -1.67 18.64
C LEU A 66 21.02 -2.84 17.96
N ASP A 67 21.68 -3.52 17.03
CA ASP A 67 21.23 -4.80 16.49
C ASP A 67 21.85 -5.94 17.29
N ILE A 68 21.01 -6.88 17.73
CA ILE A 68 21.42 -8.09 18.45
C ILE A 68 20.92 -9.28 17.66
N VAL A 69 21.86 -10.13 17.19
CA VAL A 69 21.54 -11.37 16.50
C VAL A 69 21.61 -12.52 17.49
N VAL A 70 20.49 -13.18 17.74
CA VAL A 70 20.36 -14.23 18.77
C VAL A 70 19.96 -15.58 18.17
N SER A 71 20.21 -16.68 18.90
CA SER A 71 19.66 -18.00 18.60
C SER A 71 18.13 -18.04 18.66
N ASP A 72 17.55 -19.09 18.08
CA ASP A 72 16.10 -19.20 18.00
C ASP A 72 15.46 -19.78 19.28
N PHE A 73 16.12 -20.68 20.04
CA PHE A 73 15.46 -21.45 21.11
C PHE A 73 16.42 -22.02 22.18
N GLU A 74 17.24 -21.19 22.82
CA GLU A 74 18.11 -21.64 23.93
C GLU A 74 17.72 -20.94 25.23
N LEU A 75 17.87 -21.63 26.38
CA LEU A 75 17.59 -21.07 27.72
C LEU A 75 18.37 -19.77 27.95
N ASP A 76 19.65 -19.80 27.59
CA ASP A 76 20.49 -18.62 27.38
C ASP A 76 20.68 -18.47 25.87
N ASN A 77 20.10 -17.44 25.25
CA ASN A 77 20.24 -17.28 23.81
C ASN A 77 21.69 -16.95 23.43
N ILE A 78 22.27 -17.69 22.49
CA ILE A 78 23.60 -17.41 21.95
C ILE A 78 23.53 -16.12 21.12
N VAL A 79 24.34 -15.13 21.51
CA VAL A 79 24.51 -13.89 20.73
C VAL A 79 25.51 -14.14 19.60
N PHE A 80 25.02 -14.24 18.38
CA PHE A 80 25.84 -14.43 17.18
C PHE A 80 26.48 -13.14 16.67
N GLY A 81 25.89 -11.99 16.97
CA GLY A 81 26.37 -10.70 16.51
C GLY A 81 25.75 -9.55 17.30
N LEU A 82 26.57 -8.52 17.54
CA LEU A 82 26.18 -7.33 18.28
C LEU A 82 26.74 -6.12 17.54
N TYR A 83 25.88 -5.26 17.02
CA TYR A 83 26.27 -4.15 16.16
C TYR A 83 25.64 -2.84 16.64
N LEU A 84 26.49 -1.90 17.03
CA LEU A 84 26.10 -0.55 17.41
C LEU A 84 26.18 0.38 16.20
N TYR A 85 25.06 0.96 15.82
CA TYR A 85 24.93 1.95 14.76
C TYR A 85 24.93 3.34 15.37
N GLU A 86 25.92 4.14 15.03
CA GLU A 86 25.97 5.54 15.42
C GLU A 86 25.25 6.39 14.40
N THR A 87 24.38 7.26 14.90
CA THR A 87 23.43 8.03 14.10
C THR A 87 23.88 9.49 14.09
N ALA A 88 24.26 10.00 12.91
CA ALA A 88 24.71 11.39 12.76
C ALA A 88 23.53 12.38 12.82
N LYS A 89 22.40 12.00 12.24
CA LYS A 89 21.10 12.66 12.33
C LYS A 89 20.01 11.59 12.33
N PRO A 90 18.80 11.86 12.87
CA PRO A 90 17.73 10.86 12.92
C PRO A 90 17.58 10.10 11.60
N GLY A 91 17.55 8.77 11.67
CA GLY A 91 17.43 7.88 10.50
C GLY A 91 18.71 7.65 9.68
N ILE A 92 19.82 8.36 9.95
CA ILE A 92 21.07 8.24 9.20
C ILE A 92 22.19 7.70 10.07
N HIS A 93 22.61 6.48 9.75
CA HIS A 93 23.77 5.84 10.36
C HIS A 93 25.06 6.22 9.64
N SER A 94 26.05 6.69 10.40
CA SER A 94 27.38 7.10 9.90
C SER A 94 28.47 6.11 10.27
N VAL A 95 28.30 5.31 11.32
CA VAL A 95 29.28 4.32 11.77
C VAL A 95 28.58 3.04 12.22
N ILE A 96 29.20 1.89 11.94
CA ILE A 96 28.81 0.58 12.50
C ILE A 96 29.99 0.05 13.31
N LYS A 97 29.78 -0.24 14.60
CA LYS A 97 30.77 -0.85 15.49
C LYS A 97 30.30 -2.24 15.90
N GLY A 98 31.13 -3.25 15.64
CA GLY A 98 30.92 -4.60 16.17
C GLY A 98 31.35 -4.64 17.64
N LEU A 99 30.49 -5.13 18.52
CA LEU A 99 30.77 -5.29 19.94
C LEU A 99 31.10 -6.76 20.27
N PRO A 100 31.83 -7.03 21.37
CA PRO A 100 32.11 -8.40 21.80
C PRO A 100 30.80 -9.15 22.06
N LYS A 101 30.66 -10.37 21.54
CA LYS A 101 29.42 -11.15 21.64
C LYS A 101 29.05 -11.48 23.09
N ASP A 102 30.06 -11.70 23.91
CA ASP A 102 29.91 -12.08 25.32
C ASP A 102 29.62 -10.87 26.24
N SER A 103 29.59 -9.66 25.68
CA SER A 103 29.35 -8.43 26.45
C SER A 103 27.91 -8.28 26.94
N ILE A 104 26.96 -8.93 26.27
CA ILE A 104 25.54 -8.89 26.62
C ILE A 104 25.02 -10.33 26.61
N VAL A 105 24.50 -10.78 27.75
CA VAL A 105 23.75 -12.02 27.85
C VAL A 105 22.27 -11.71 27.63
N VAL A 106 21.62 -12.47 26.74
CA VAL A 106 20.18 -12.37 26.47
C VAL A 106 19.54 -13.71 26.83
N LYS A 107 18.77 -13.75 27.91
CA LYS A 107 18.02 -14.95 28.29
C LYS A 107 16.69 -15.00 27.57
N GLN A 108 16.07 -16.18 27.53
CA GLN A 108 14.74 -16.30 26.96
C GLN A 108 13.70 -15.46 27.73
N GLU A 109 13.79 -15.43 29.07
CA GLU A 109 12.94 -14.60 29.94
C GLU A 109 13.09 -13.10 29.66
N ASP A 110 14.28 -12.65 29.25
CA ASP A 110 14.51 -11.24 28.89
C ASP A 110 13.76 -10.83 27.61
N LEU A 111 13.38 -11.78 26.76
CA LEU A 111 12.59 -11.50 25.55
C LEU A 111 11.10 -11.28 25.87
N ASP A 112 10.65 -11.75 27.04
CA ASP A 112 9.30 -11.53 27.56
C ASP A 112 9.20 -10.14 28.24
N ASP A 113 10.27 -9.68 28.91
CA ASP A 113 10.40 -8.31 29.48
C ASP A 113 11.44 -7.46 28.72
N LYS A 114 11.02 -6.99 27.54
CA LYS A 114 11.87 -6.17 26.66
C LYS A 114 12.27 -4.83 27.27
N ASP A 115 11.48 -4.30 28.20
CA ASP A 115 11.74 -3.02 28.87
C ASP A 115 12.93 -3.15 29.82
N ALA A 116 12.94 -4.20 30.66
CA ALA A 116 14.05 -4.51 31.53
C ALA A 116 15.33 -4.81 30.74
N LEU A 117 15.22 -5.61 29.68
CA LEU A 117 16.33 -5.92 28.79
C LEU A 117 16.91 -4.65 28.15
N PHE A 118 16.06 -3.79 27.60
CA PHE A 118 16.49 -2.53 26.98
C PHE A 118 17.19 -1.61 27.99
N ASN A 119 16.64 -1.44 29.19
CA ASN A 119 17.24 -0.59 30.22
C ASN A 119 18.61 -1.12 30.68
N ARG A 120 18.75 -2.44 30.83
CA ARG A 120 20.02 -3.09 31.15
C ARG A 120 21.08 -2.82 30.07
N ILE A 121 20.71 -3.01 28.82
CA ILE A 121 21.58 -2.79 27.66
C ILE A 121 21.92 -1.32 27.49
N GLN A 122 20.94 -0.42 27.62
CA GLN A 122 21.15 1.02 27.58
C GLN A 122 22.14 1.47 28.65
N THR A 123 22.07 0.90 29.85
CA THR A 123 23.03 1.19 30.94
C THR A 123 24.44 0.72 30.59
N PHE A 124 24.56 -0.48 30.01
CA PHE A 124 25.85 -1.03 29.56
C PHE A 124 26.47 -0.16 28.45
N ILE A 125 25.73 0.12 27.38
CA ILE A 125 26.22 0.91 26.24
C ILE A 125 26.60 2.34 26.67
N LEU A 126 25.83 2.94 27.58
CA LEU A 126 26.15 4.27 28.10
C LEU A 126 27.45 4.27 28.92
N LYS A 127 27.72 3.21 29.70
CA LYS A 127 28.95 3.10 30.50
C LYS A 127 30.19 2.85 29.64
N GLU A 128 30.11 1.91 28.71
CA GLU A 128 31.26 1.47 27.91
C GLU A 128 31.56 2.39 26.72
N HIS A 129 30.52 3.00 26.13
CA HIS A 129 30.63 3.76 24.89
C HIS A 129 30.20 5.22 25.00
N ALA A 130 29.72 5.66 26.17
CA ALA A 130 29.22 7.03 26.39
C ALA A 130 28.11 7.46 25.42
N ILE A 131 27.32 6.50 24.91
CA ILE A 131 26.29 6.70 23.89
C ILE A 131 24.93 6.23 24.41
N LYS A 132 23.85 6.92 24.00
CA LYS A 132 22.47 6.48 24.20
C LYS A 132 21.91 5.86 22.93
N ILE A 133 21.17 4.76 23.09
CA ILE A 133 20.42 4.13 22.00
C ILE A 133 18.94 4.51 22.11
N SER A 134 18.31 4.82 20.98
CA SER A 134 16.86 5.06 20.93
C SER A 134 16.07 3.78 20.77
N CYS A 135 16.68 2.76 20.16
CA CYS A 135 16.01 1.48 19.93
C CYS A 135 17.02 0.33 19.90
N MET A 136 16.51 -0.85 20.23
CA MET A 136 17.20 -2.13 20.12
C MET A 136 16.41 -3.02 19.16
N ARG A 137 17.12 -3.67 18.24
CA ARG A 137 16.54 -4.61 17.28
C ARG A 137 17.07 -6.00 17.59
N ILE A 138 16.18 -6.91 17.92
CA ILE A 138 16.53 -8.31 18.17
C ILE A 138 16.15 -9.11 16.93
N ILE A 139 17.15 -9.75 16.34
CA ILE A 139 17.05 -10.50 15.09
C ILE A 139 17.40 -11.95 15.37
N ARG A 140 16.44 -12.85 15.18
CA ARG A 140 16.68 -14.29 15.29
C ARG A 140 17.57 -14.77 14.13
N LYS A 141 18.45 -15.72 14.41
CA LYS A 141 19.43 -16.23 13.45
C LYS A 141 18.77 -16.73 12.16
N ARG A 142 17.61 -17.39 12.28
CA ARG A 142 16.80 -17.82 11.14
C ARG A 142 16.25 -16.67 10.30
N GLY A 143 15.93 -15.53 10.92
CA GLY A 143 15.56 -14.31 10.20
C GLY A 143 16.70 -13.81 9.30
N VAL A 144 17.93 -13.83 9.81
CA VAL A 144 19.13 -13.50 9.00
C VAL A 144 19.31 -14.47 7.83
N ASP A 145 19.15 -15.77 8.05
CA ASP A 145 19.31 -16.78 7.00
C ASP A 145 18.23 -16.66 5.91
N LEU A 146 17.02 -16.29 6.29
CA LEU A 146 15.91 -16.03 5.39
C LEU A 146 16.18 -14.78 4.51
N ILE A 147 16.68 -13.68 5.10
CA ILE A 147 17.11 -12.49 4.32
C ILE A 147 18.26 -12.84 3.39
N ASN A 148 19.24 -13.64 3.84
CA ASN A 148 20.36 -14.05 3.01
C ASN A 148 19.92 -14.84 1.78
N SER A 149 19.04 -15.82 1.97
CA SER A 149 18.52 -16.63 0.86
C SER A 149 17.76 -15.79 -0.16
N HIS A 150 17.04 -14.76 0.29
CA HIS A 150 16.42 -13.79 -0.60
C HIS A 150 17.47 -12.96 -1.36
N CYS A 151 18.47 -12.42 -0.66
CA CYS A 151 19.54 -11.61 -1.26
C CYS A 151 20.36 -12.37 -2.32
N GLU A 152 20.60 -13.67 -2.14
CA GLU A 152 21.29 -14.51 -3.13
C GLU A 152 20.52 -14.62 -4.46
N LYS A 153 19.19 -14.52 -4.41
CA LYS A 153 18.32 -14.64 -5.57
C LYS A 153 18.07 -13.30 -6.26
N LEU A 154 18.22 -12.17 -5.55
CA LEU A 154 17.87 -10.82 -6.03
C LEU A 154 18.37 -10.50 -7.45
N ASN A 155 19.62 -10.87 -7.77
CA ASN A 155 20.21 -10.56 -9.08
C ASN A 155 19.59 -11.35 -10.26
N LYS A 156 18.78 -12.38 -9.97
CA LYS A 156 18.13 -13.24 -10.98
C LYS A 156 16.63 -13.00 -11.08
N LEU A 157 16.05 -12.26 -10.14
CA LEU A 157 14.61 -12.03 -10.07
C LEU A 157 14.23 -10.78 -10.86
N THR A 158 13.10 -10.86 -11.56
CA THR A 158 12.43 -9.66 -12.06
C THR A 158 11.94 -8.79 -10.90
N ILE A 159 11.62 -7.51 -11.15
CA ILE A 159 11.05 -6.61 -10.13
C ILE A 159 9.78 -7.22 -9.51
N PHE A 160 8.90 -7.78 -10.33
CA PHE A 160 7.67 -8.41 -9.86
C PHE A 160 7.93 -9.60 -8.92
N GLU A 161 8.83 -10.50 -9.29
CA GLU A 161 9.21 -11.65 -8.45
C GLU A 161 9.95 -11.22 -7.19
N SER A 162 10.75 -10.15 -7.26
CA SER A 162 11.43 -9.60 -6.09
C SER A 162 10.44 -9.08 -5.05
N ILE A 163 9.37 -8.37 -5.48
CA ILE A 163 8.30 -7.91 -4.57
C ILE A 163 7.58 -9.09 -3.93
N ILE A 164 7.23 -10.14 -4.71
CA ILE A 164 6.62 -11.37 -4.18
C ILE A 164 7.50 -11.97 -3.08
N SER A 165 8.80 -12.14 -3.37
CA SER A 165 9.74 -12.76 -2.45
C SER A 165 9.96 -11.92 -1.19
N ILE A 166 10.01 -10.58 -1.30
CA ILE A 166 10.10 -9.67 -0.14
C ILE A 166 8.85 -9.78 0.73
N LEU A 167 7.66 -9.83 0.14
CA LEU A 167 6.41 -9.96 0.89
C LEU A 167 6.33 -11.28 1.67
N ASP A 168 6.80 -12.38 1.06
CA ASP A 168 6.90 -13.67 1.76
C ASP A 168 7.92 -13.60 2.91
N VAL A 169 9.06 -12.96 2.69
CA VAL A 169 10.09 -12.73 3.71
C VAL A 169 9.53 -11.94 4.89
N ILE A 170 8.82 -10.85 4.63
CA ILE A 170 8.18 -10.00 5.65
C ILE A 170 7.15 -10.82 6.43
N GLN A 171 6.28 -11.55 5.75
CA GLN A 171 5.23 -12.35 6.40
C GLN A 171 5.82 -13.41 7.32
N ILE A 172 6.75 -14.23 6.83
CA ILE A 172 7.40 -15.28 7.63
C ILE A 172 8.14 -14.65 8.83
N SER A 173 8.79 -13.51 8.63
CA SER A 173 9.55 -12.83 9.70
C SER A 173 8.64 -12.32 10.82
N LEU A 174 7.45 -11.80 10.48
CA LEU A 174 6.50 -11.27 11.45
C LEU A 174 5.69 -12.38 12.13
N GLU A 175 5.21 -13.39 11.39
CA GLU A 175 4.41 -14.49 11.95
C GLU A 175 5.21 -15.36 12.94
N ASN A 176 6.53 -15.41 12.78
CA ASN A 176 7.41 -16.21 13.64
C ASN A 176 8.25 -15.35 14.60
N ASP A 177 7.94 -14.05 14.75
CA ASP A 177 8.69 -13.11 15.58
C ASP A 177 10.23 -13.20 15.39
N LEU A 178 10.67 -13.32 14.14
CA LEU A 178 12.10 -13.40 13.79
C LEU A 178 12.80 -12.06 13.91
N PHE A 179 12.03 -10.98 13.91
CA PHE A 179 12.51 -9.63 14.00
C PHE A 179 11.64 -8.84 14.97
N SER A 180 12.28 -8.20 15.95
CA SER A 180 11.58 -7.33 16.88
C SER A 180 12.37 -6.04 17.09
N ILE A 181 11.64 -4.92 17.17
CA ILE A 181 12.19 -3.60 17.49
C ILE A 181 11.57 -3.17 18.81
N TYR A 182 12.39 -2.67 19.72
CA TYR A 182 11.95 -2.04 20.95
C TYR A 182 12.55 -0.63 21.09
N PRO A 183 11.77 0.41 21.43
CA PRO A 183 10.31 0.41 21.53
C PRO A 183 9.65 0.10 20.17
N GLU A 184 8.48 -0.54 20.20
CA GLU A 184 7.83 -1.02 18.97
C GLU A 184 7.31 0.16 18.11
N PRO A 185 7.77 0.32 16.86
CA PRO A 185 7.30 1.39 16.00
C PRO A 185 5.89 1.10 15.45
N ASN A 186 5.14 2.18 15.18
CA ASN A 186 3.76 2.09 14.68
C ASN A 186 3.62 1.23 13.42
N ILE A 187 4.58 1.33 12.49
CA ILE A 187 4.56 0.53 11.25
C ILE A 187 4.70 -0.98 11.53
N LEU A 188 5.52 -1.37 12.51
CA LEU A 188 5.72 -2.77 12.87
C LEU A 188 4.46 -3.32 13.54
N ARG A 189 3.91 -2.57 14.50
CA ARG A 189 2.65 -2.90 15.17
C ARG A 189 1.50 -3.03 14.16
N PHE A 190 1.39 -2.08 13.23
CA PHE A 190 0.39 -2.12 12.16
C PHE A 190 0.53 -3.39 11.32
N ASN A 191 1.74 -3.72 10.85
CA ASN A 191 1.96 -4.89 10.00
C ASN A 191 1.66 -6.21 10.73
N LYS A 192 2.05 -6.35 11.99
CA LYS A 192 1.70 -7.53 12.81
C LYS A 192 0.19 -7.70 12.96
N ASN A 193 -0.50 -6.63 13.34
CA ASN A 193 -1.95 -6.66 13.50
C ASN A 193 -2.66 -6.90 12.17
N PHE A 194 -2.12 -6.36 11.06
CA PHE A 194 -2.64 -6.60 9.72
C PHE A 194 -2.52 -8.07 9.29
N LEU A 195 -1.38 -8.71 9.55
CA LEU A 195 -1.20 -10.13 9.28
C LEU A 195 -2.13 -11.01 10.12
N ALA A 196 -2.28 -10.70 11.41
CA ALA A 196 -3.24 -11.38 12.27
C ALA A 196 -4.68 -11.24 11.75
N PHE A 197 -5.05 -10.05 11.26
CA PHE A 197 -6.36 -9.78 10.66
C PHE A 197 -6.60 -10.53 9.35
N LEU A 198 -5.55 -10.73 8.55
CA LEU A 198 -5.58 -11.50 7.30
C LEU A 198 -5.75 -13.02 7.51
N ASN A 199 -5.50 -13.53 8.71
CA ASN A 199 -5.76 -14.91 9.13
C ASN A 199 -5.24 -15.97 8.13
N GLY A 200 -3.93 -15.97 7.87
CA GLY A 200 -3.26 -16.97 7.02
C GLY A 200 -3.33 -16.69 5.51
N LEU A 201 -3.92 -15.57 5.09
CA LEU A 201 -3.76 -15.06 3.72
C LEU A 201 -2.32 -14.65 3.45
N GLN A 202 -1.73 -15.19 2.39
CA GLN A 202 -0.36 -14.85 1.99
C GLN A 202 -0.30 -13.47 1.32
N LEU A 203 0.60 -12.60 1.78
CA LEU A 203 0.83 -11.27 1.22
C LEU A 203 1.22 -11.33 -0.25
N SER A 204 2.04 -12.30 -0.64
CA SER A 204 2.40 -12.57 -2.04
C SER A 204 1.18 -12.87 -2.90
N LYS A 205 0.26 -13.74 -2.44
CA LYS A 205 -1.00 -14.04 -3.13
C LYS A 205 -1.92 -12.83 -3.24
N LEU A 206 -2.00 -12.01 -2.19
CA LEU A 206 -2.75 -10.75 -2.25
C LEU A 206 -2.15 -9.80 -3.28
N PHE A 207 -0.82 -9.65 -3.29
CA PHE A 207 -0.13 -8.82 -4.26
C PHE A 207 -0.36 -9.31 -5.69
N THR A 208 -0.19 -10.61 -5.99
CA THR A 208 -0.45 -11.15 -7.33
C THR A 208 -1.90 -10.97 -7.75
N PHE A 209 -2.84 -11.14 -6.81
CA PHE A 209 -4.25 -10.86 -7.03
C PHE A 209 -4.50 -9.40 -7.41
N PHE A 210 -4.06 -8.42 -6.60
CA PHE A 210 -4.23 -7.00 -6.89
C PHE A 210 -3.51 -6.60 -8.19
N TYR A 211 -2.29 -7.09 -8.39
CA TYR A 211 -1.53 -6.85 -9.60
C TYR A 211 -2.29 -7.36 -10.85
N SER A 212 -2.94 -8.53 -10.79
CA SER A 212 -3.75 -9.06 -11.90
C SER A 212 -4.96 -8.18 -12.26
N LEU A 213 -5.45 -7.37 -11.30
CA LEU A 213 -6.57 -6.45 -11.47
C LEU A 213 -6.14 -5.09 -12.02
N ILE A 214 -4.88 -4.70 -11.83
CA ILE A 214 -4.38 -3.40 -12.30
C ILE A 214 -4.12 -3.47 -13.83
N PRO A 215 -4.76 -2.61 -14.64
CA PRO A 215 -4.49 -2.49 -16.08
C PRO A 215 -3.06 -2.04 -16.37
N SER A 216 -2.63 -2.09 -17.64
CA SER A 216 -1.37 -1.48 -18.08
C SER A 216 -1.38 0.03 -17.86
N PHE A 217 -0.23 0.58 -17.48
CA PHE A 217 -0.05 2.01 -17.24
C PHE A 217 1.39 2.41 -17.51
N ASN A 218 1.61 3.68 -17.86
CA ASN A 218 2.93 4.28 -17.98
C ASN A 218 2.88 5.69 -17.38
N THR A 219 3.46 5.88 -16.19
CA THR A 219 3.21 7.05 -15.34
C THR A 219 4.47 7.48 -14.62
N ILE A 220 4.69 8.79 -14.51
CA ILE A 220 5.67 9.34 -13.57
C ILE A 220 4.96 10.05 -12.42
N LEU A 221 5.37 9.75 -11.19
CA LEU A 221 4.94 10.44 -9.97
C LEU A 221 6.04 11.41 -9.54
N LEU A 222 5.75 12.71 -9.59
CA LEU A 222 6.62 13.77 -9.10
C LEU A 222 6.19 14.10 -7.67
N ILE A 223 7.05 13.76 -6.70
CA ILE A 223 6.84 14.12 -5.30
C ILE A 223 7.46 15.49 -5.11
N ASN A 224 6.59 16.51 -5.04
CA ASN A 224 7.00 17.87 -4.78
C ASN A 224 7.36 18.01 -3.30
N SER A 225 8.65 18.10 -3.01
CA SER A 225 9.16 18.44 -1.68
C SER A 225 9.92 19.76 -1.73
N THR A 226 9.99 20.45 -0.60
CA THR A 226 10.72 21.71 -0.45
C THR A 226 12.23 21.56 -0.60
N HIS A 227 12.76 20.35 -0.48
CA HIS A 227 14.19 20.09 -0.43
C HIS A 227 14.70 19.35 -1.67
N LEU A 228 13.92 18.38 -2.16
CA LEU A 228 14.28 17.46 -3.24
C LEU A 228 13.08 17.00 -4.07
N PRO A 229 12.97 17.41 -5.34
CA PRO A 229 11.98 16.83 -6.23
C PRO A 229 12.39 15.40 -6.61
N ILE A 230 11.54 14.45 -6.23
CA ILE A 230 11.75 13.02 -6.51
C ILE A 230 10.81 12.60 -7.63
N ALA A 231 11.32 11.86 -8.60
CA ALA A 231 10.54 11.27 -9.67
C ALA A 231 10.50 9.75 -9.53
N LEU A 232 9.30 9.18 -9.50
CA LEU A 232 9.07 7.74 -9.51
C LEU A 232 8.36 7.35 -10.80
N THR A 233 9.09 6.72 -11.72
CA THR A 233 8.54 6.17 -12.95
C THR A 233 7.98 4.78 -12.67
N LEU A 234 6.74 4.56 -13.06
CA LEU A 234 6.01 3.31 -12.89
C LEU A 234 5.42 2.90 -14.23
N LYS A 235 5.81 1.73 -14.72
CA LYS A 235 5.32 1.18 -15.98
C LYS A 235 4.90 -0.27 -15.83
N LYS A 236 3.76 -0.60 -16.41
CA LYS A 236 3.25 -1.95 -16.51
C LYS A 236 2.86 -2.23 -17.95
N GLU A 237 3.64 -3.05 -18.63
CA GLU A 237 3.37 -3.47 -20.01
C GLU A 237 2.58 -4.77 -20.06
N LYS A 238 1.78 -4.95 -21.11
CA LYS A 238 1.16 -6.25 -21.41
C LYS A 238 2.07 -7.01 -22.34
N ASN A 239 2.81 -7.98 -21.82
CA ASN A 239 3.49 -8.96 -22.68
C ASN A 239 2.48 -9.92 -23.30
N LYS A 240 2.81 -10.42 -24.50
CA LYS A 240 2.03 -11.44 -25.22
C LYS A 240 2.11 -12.80 -24.52
N THR A 241 3.18 -13.03 -23.76
CA THR A 241 3.35 -14.13 -22.80
C THR A 241 2.91 -13.63 -21.43
N HIS A 242 2.27 -14.46 -20.63
CA HIS A 242 1.40 -14.10 -19.50
C HIS A 242 1.98 -13.21 -18.37
N ASP A 243 3.27 -12.88 -18.38
CA ASP A 243 3.91 -12.06 -17.36
C ASP A 243 4.02 -10.60 -17.83
N SER A 244 3.10 -9.75 -17.36
CA SER A 244 3.27 -8.31 -17.49
C SER A 244 4.52 -7.89 -16.71
N GLU A 245 5.46 -7.23 -17.37
CA GLU A 245 6.64 -6.69 -16.71
C GLU A 245 6.27 -5.38 -15.99
N LEU A 246 6.65 -5.32 -14.71
CA LEU A 246 6.57 -4.12 -13.88
C LEU A 246 7.94 -3.47 -13.84
N ASP A 247 8.01 -2.24 -14.32
CA ASP A 247 9.21 -1.42 -14.25
C ASP A 247 8.99 -0.27 -13.26
N ILE A 248 9.98 -0.07 -12.39
CA ILE A 248 9.98 0.91 -11.30
C ILE A 248 11.37 1.54 -11.29
N ASN A 249 11.42 2.85 -11.53
CA ASN A 249 12.65 3.61 -11.47
C ASN A 249 12.45 4.85 -10.60
N LEU A 250 13.39 5.10 -9.70
CA LEU A 250 13.37 6.24 -8.79
C LEU A 250 14.56 7.13 -9.08
N THR A 251 14.30 8.36 -9.50
CA THR A 251 15.32 9.32 -9.92
C THR A 251 15.16 10.66 -9.22
N LEU A 252 16.28 11.36 -9.10
CA LEU A 252 16.31 12.75 -8.67
C LEU A 252 15.97 13.62 -9.88
N LEU A 253 14.98 14.52 -9.73
CA LEU A 253 14.66 15.43 -10.83
C LEU A 253 15.61 16.64 -10.75
N GLU A 254 16.44 16.84 -11.76
CA GLU A 254 17.33 18.00 -11.78
C GLU A 254 16.52 19.31 -11.90
N SER A 255 16.63 20.16 -10.88
CA SER A 255 15.87 21.41 -10.77
C SER A 255 16.22 22.45 -11.83
N GLU A 256 17.39 22.33 -12.48
CA GLU A 256 17.83 23.26 -13.53
C GLU A 256 17.12 22.99 -14.86
N LYS A 257 16.88 21.72 -15.20
CA LYS A 257 16.19 21.32 -16.43
C LYS A 257 14.69 21.59 -16.36
N TYR A 258 14.09 21.49 -15.16
CA TYR A 258 12.65 21.62 -14.97
C TYR A 258 12.32 22.64 -13.86
N LYS A 259 11.63 23.73 -14.22
CA LYS A 259 11.25 24.79 -13.26
C LYS A 259 10.03 24.38 -12.43
N LEU A 260 10.21 23.47 -11.49
CA LEU A 260 9.18 22.94 -10.60
C LEU A 260 8.72 23.94 -9.50
N ASN A 261 8.15 25.09 -9.87
CA ASN A 261 7.49 25.98 -8.91
C ASN A 261 5.99 25.63 -8.70
N SER A 262 5.38 26.19 -7.66
CA SER A 262 3.92 26.07 -7.38
C SER A 262 3.03 26.60 -8.51
N LYS A 263 3.60 27.39 -9.43
CA LYS A 263 3.02 27.84 -10.70
C LYS A 263 3.73 27.20 -11.91
N THR A 264 4.06 25.92 -11.82
CA THR A 264 4.65 25.14 -12.90
C THR A 264 3.83 25.29 -14.18
N HIS A 265 4.48 25.69 -15.27
CA HIS A 265 3.81 25.92 -16.52
C HIS A 265 3.56 24.58 -17.22
N LYS A 266 2.47 24.47 -17.98
CA LYS A 266 2.13 23.26 -18.78
C LYS A 266 3.30 22.77 -19.64
N ALA A 267 4.17 23.69 -20.07
CA ALA A 267 5.36 23.41 -20.88
C ALA A 267 6.34 22.46 -20.17
N ASP A 268 6.57 22.65 -18.87
CA ASP A 268 7.52 21.81 -18.12
C ASP A 268 7.00 20.37 -17.98
N PHE A 269 5.69 20.19 -17.77
CA PHE A 269 5.09 18.85 -17.69
C PHE A 269 5.04 18.14 -19.03
N SER A 270 4.83 18.85 -20.14
CA SER A 270 4.97 18.25 -21.46
C SER A 270 6.41 17.83 -21.76
N LEU A 271 7.40 18.61 -21.32
CA LEU A 271 8.81 18.24 -21.48
C LEU A 271 9.15 16.99 -20.66
N ILE A 272 8.77 16.93 -19.38
CA ILE A 272 8.95 15.73 -18.54
C ILE A 272 8.25 14.52 -19.18
N GLN A 273 7.03 14.71 -19.69
CA GLN A 273 6.29 13.64 -20.34
C GLN A 273 7.05 13.04 -21.54
N LEU A 274 7.67 13.91 -22.34
CA LEU A 274 8.45 13.51 -23.52
C LEU A 274 9.81 12.91 -23.13
N ASP A 275 10.53 13.53 -22.19
CA ASP A 275 11.86 13.09 -21.75
C ASP A 275 11.84 11.70 -21.12
N PHE A 276 10.78 11.37 -20.38
CA PHE A 276 10.62 10.08 -19.71
C PHE A 276 9.75 9.09 -20.49
N ASP A 277 9.25 9.46 -21.68
CA ASP A 277 8.35 8.66 -22.52
C ASP A 277 7.18 8.04 -21.73
N VAL A 278 6.39 8.89 -21.05
CA VAL A 278 5.26 8.47 -20.20
C VAL A 278 3.91 8.96 -20.71
N ASP A 279 2.83 8.23 -20.41
CA ASP A 279 1.47 8.66 -20.80
C ASP A 279 0.97 9.86 -19.99
N LYS A 280 1.47 10.00 -18.75
CA LYS A 280 0.99 11.00 -17.80
C LYS A 280 2.01 11.29 -16.70
N VAL A 281 1.97 12.55 -16.25
CA VAL A 281 2.73 13.08 -15.12
C VAL A 281 1.75 13.37 -14.00
N VAL A 282 1.99 12.84 -12.80
CA VAL A 282 1.19 13.12 -11.60
C VAL A 282 2.08 13.82 -10.59
N ILE A 283 1.67 14.97 -10.09
CA ILE A 283 2.40 15.73 -9.07
C ILE A 283 1.68 15.56 -7.75
N LEU A 284 2.42 15.17 -6.72
CA LEU A 284 1.93 14.95 -5.36
C LEU A 284 2.70 15.85 -4.40
N ASN A 285 2.00 16.61 -3.56
CA ASN A 285 2.65 17.28 -2.44
C ASN A 285 3.06 16.22 -1.41
N GLN A 286 4.31 16.27 -0.97
CA GLN A 286 4.88 15.27 -0.06
C GLN A 286 4.16 15.25 1.31
N ASN A 287 3.92 16.43 1.91
CA ASN A 287 3.40 16.54 3.28
C ASN A 287 2.03 15.85 3.48
N PRO A 288 1.01 16.08 2.62
CA PRO A 288 -0.26 15.37 2.72
C PRO A 288 -0.13 13.85 2.62
N VAL A 289 0.77 13.35 1.77
CA VAL A 289 1.00 11.90 1.62
C VAL A 289 1.60 11.33 2.89
N LEU A 290 2.62 11.98 3.45
CA LEU A 290 3.25 11.52 4.68
C LEU A 290 2.29 11.58 5.88
N LEU A 291 1.46 12.61 5.98
CA LEU A 291 0.43 12.72 7.01
C LEU A 291 -0.54 11.53 6.92
N PHE A 292 -1.08 11.26 5.73
CA PHE A 292 -1.98 10.12 5.52
C PHE A 292 -1.34 8.78 5.89
N LEU A 293 -0.08 8.55 5.49
CA LEU A 293 0.63 7.31 5.84
C LEU A 293 0.86 7.18 7.36
N THR A 294 1.14 8.28 8.04
CA THR A 294 1.31 8.29 9.51
C THR A 294 0.04 7.86 10.21
N GLU A 295 -1.08 8.48 9.85
CA GLU A 295 -2.38 8.16 10.42
C GLU A 295 -2.84 6.73 10.08
N LEU A 296 -2.49 6.24 8.89
CA LEU A 296 -2.74 4.85 8.49
C LEU A 296 -1.99 3.87 9.42
N PHE A 297 -0.69 4.08 9.65
CA PHE A 297 0.10 3.21 10.51
C PHE A 297 -0.22 3.36 12.01
N GLU A 298 -0.82 4.47 12.41
CA GLU A 298 -1.35 4.67 13.77
C GLU A 298 -2.75 4.05 13.96
N THR A 299 -3.38 3.59 12.88
CA THR A 299 -4.73 3.01 12.96
C THR A 299 -4.69 1.61 13.59
N ASP A 300 -5.51 1.39 14.62
CA ASP A 300 -5.72 0.07 15.20
C ASP A 300 -6.33 -0.90 14.19
N ILE A 301 -5.88 -2.15 14.20
CA ILE A 301 -6.40 -3.22 13.37
C ILE A 301 -6.95 -4.33 14.28
N PRO A 302 -8.19 -4.84 14.05
CA PRO A 302 -9.13 -4.42 13.01
C PRO A 302 -9.68 -3.01 13.27
N PRO A 303 -9.80 -2.16 12.22
CA PRO A 303 -10.28 -0.80 12.40
C PRO A 303 -11.77 -0.80 12.75
N ASN A 304 -12.15 0.01 13.74
CA ASN A 304 -13.56 0.20 14.08
C ASN A 304 -14.29 0.98 12.96
N LYS A 305 -15.63 0.99 13.01
CA LYS A 305 -16.47 1.65 12.00
C LYS A 305 -16.09 3.12 11.78
N GLU A 306 -15.90 3.87 12.86
CA GLU A 306 -15.60 5.31 12.79
C GLU A 306 -14.20 5.61 12.23
N LYS A 307 -13.19 4.81 12.59
CA LYS A 307 -11.83 4.92 12.02
C LYS A 307 -11.82 4.56 10.53
N LEU A 308 -12.52 3.50 10.13
CA LEU A 308 -12.70 3.16 8.71
C LEU A 308 -13.39 4.29 7.94
N LYS A 309 -14.43 4.88 8.52
CA LYS A 309 -15.14 6.01 7.96
C LYS A 309 -14.23 7.22 7.82
N LEU A 310 -13.46 7.57 8.84
CA LEU A 310 -12.49 8.67 8.81
C LEU A 310 -11.41 8.45 7.74
N LEU A 311 -10.84 7.25 7.65
CA LEU A 311 -9.88 6.91 6.59
C LEU A 311 -10.49 7.09 5.20
N PHE A 312 -11.73 6.65 5.00
CA PHE A 312 -12.43 6.83 3.74
C PHE A 312 -12.71 8.31 3.43
N GLN A 313 -13.10 9.12 4.43
CA GLN A 313 -13.23 10.57 4.31
C GLN A 313 -11.91 11.21 3.85
N LYS A 314 -10.77 10.82 4.43
CA LYS A 314 -9.45 11.35 4.07
C LYS A 314 -9.02 10.99 2.66
N ILE A 315 -9.29 9.76 2.21
CA ILE A 315 -9.07 9.34 0.81
C ILE A 315 -9.89 10.21 -0.15
N LEU A 316 -11.18 10.43 0.15
CA LEU A 316 -12.05 11.27 -0.66
C LEU A 316 -11.63 12.75 -0.65
N TYR A 317 -11.20 13.26 0.50
CA TYR A 317 -10.61 14.60 0.60
C TYR A 317 -9.36 14.72 -0.26
N GLY A 318 -8.49 13.69 -0.25
CA GLY A 318 -7.35 13.58 -1.14
C GLY A 318 -7.76 13.74 -2.61
N ILE A 319 -8.77 12.99 -3.07
CA ILE A 319 -9.31 13.12 -4.43
C ILE A 319 -9.88 14.52 -4.70
N ARG A 320 -10.64 15.09 -3.74
CA ARG A 320 -11.23 16.44 -3.84
C ARG A 320 -10.16 17.53 -3.99
N ALA A 321 -9.02 17.38 -3.32
CA ALA A 321 -7.90 18.32 -3.32
C ALA A 321 -7.08 18.32 -4.62
N TYR A 322 -7.69 17.96 -5.75
CA TYR A 322 -7.12 18.09 -7.09
C TYR A 322 -6.86 19.56 -7.47
N ASP A 323 -5.70 19.84 -8.06
CA ASP A 323 -5.07 21.15 -8.25
C ASP A 323 -4.68 21.88 -6.93
N LEU A 324 -4.82 21.25 -5.74
CA LEU A 324 -4.36 21.81 -4.45
C LEU A 324 -3.20 20.98 -3.87
N ASN A 325 -3.48 19.73 -3.52
CA ASN A 325 -2.51 18.80 -2.93
C ASN A 325 -1.86 17.89 -3.98
N TRP A 326 -2.51 17.75 -5.12
CA TRP A 326 -1.98 16.99 -6.25
C TRP A 326 -2.57 17.48 -7.56
N SER A 327 -1.88 17.21 -8.66
CA SER A 327 -2.37 17.50 -10.00
C SER A 327 -1.86 16.47 -11.01
N MET A 328 -2.39 16.49 -12.22
CA MET A 328 -1.89 15.63 -13.29
C MET A 328 -1.87 16.33 -14.64
N PHE A 329 -0.96 15.87 -15.50
CA PHE A 329 -0.88 16.22 -16.91
C PHE A 329 -0.94 14.94 -17.76
N PRO A 330 -1.81 14.84 -18.78
CA PRO A 330 -2.84 15.81 -19.16
C PRO A 330 -3.96 15.93 -18.10
N LYS A 331 -4.61 17.11 -18.03
CA LYS A 331 -5.71 17.33 -17.08
C LYS A 331 -6.93 16.45 -17.42
N PRO A 332 -7.69 15.99 -16.41
CA PRO A 332 -8.95 15.27 -16.59
C PRO A 332 -9.94 15.98 -17.53
N LYS A 333 -10.53 15.25 -18.48
CA LYS A 333 -11.56 15.77 -19.40
C LYS A 333 -12.75 16.39 -18.65
N ILE A 334 -13.11 15.82 -17.51
CA ILE A 334 -14.12 16.32 -16.58
C ILE A 334 -13.85 17.74 -16.06
N ASN A 335 -12.62 18.24 -16.17
CA ASN A 335 -12.23 19.59 -15.79
C ASN A 335 -12.31 20.60 -16.94
N ASN A 336 -12.66 20.15 -18.16
CA ASN A 336 -12.92 21.04 -19.29
C ASN A 336 -14.19 21.87 -19.03
N ILE A 337 -14.08 23.20 -19.14
CA ILE A 337 -15.16 24.16 -18.86
C ILE A 337 -16.39 23.90 -19.75
N LEU A 338 -16.19 23.70 -21.05
CA LEU A 338 -17.28 23.44 -21.99
C LEU A 338 -18.00 22.13 -21.66
N LEU A 339 -17.24 21.07 -21.38
CA LEU A 339 -17.82 19.77 -21.01
C LEU A 339 -18.67 19.90 -19.73
N ARG A 340 -18.16 20.60 -18.71
CA ARG A 340 -18.89 20.86 -17.46
C ARG A 340 -20.16 21.66 -17.67
N PHE A 341 -20.09 22.69 -18.50
CA PHE A 341 -21.25 23.50 -18.87
C PHE A 341 -22.33 22.64 -19.53
N LEU A 342 -21.95 21.84 -20.53
CA LEU A 342 -22.86 20.93 -21.22
C LEU A 342 -23.47 19.89 -20.29
N THR A 343 -22.67 19.22 -19.44
CA THR A 343 -23.21 18.24 -18.49
C THR A 343 -24.15 18.89 -17.48
N ARG A 344 -23.86 20.13 -17.05
CA ARG A 344 -24.72 20.89 -16.12
C ARG A 344 -26.06 21.25 -16.75
N LEU A 345 -26.12 21.57 -18.04
CA LEU A 345 -27.39 21.81 -18.76
C LEU A 345 -28.30 20.57 -18.71
N PHE A 346 -27.73 19.36 -18.78
CA PHE A 346 -28.47 18.10 -18.63
C PHE A 346 -28.74 17.71 -17.16
N GLY A 347 -28.45 18.60 -16.21
CA GLY A 347 -28.66 18.39 -14.78
C GLY A 347 -27.63 17.46 -14.11
N LEU A 348 -26.50 17.20 -14.76
CA LEU A 348 -25.38 16.43 -14.22
C LEU A 348 -24.28 17.39 -13.80
N ASN A 349 -24.25 17.74 -12.51
CA ASN A 349 -23.11 18.45 -11.95
C ASN A 349 -21.97 17.45 -11.81
N ILE A 350 -20.84 17.68 -12.45
CA ILE A 350 -19.69 16.79 -12.33
C ILE A 350 -18.48 17.66 -11.98
N ASN A 351 -18.14 17.71 -10.70
CA ASN A 351 -17.01 18.49 -10.23
C ASN A 351 -16.29 17.77 -9.09
N LEU A 352 -15.09 17.27 -9.39
CA LEU A 352 -14.22 16.60 -8.41
C LEU A 352 -13.91 17.49 -7.20
N LYS A 353 -13.76 18.81 -7.41
CA LYS A 353 -13.47 19.77 -6.33
C LYS A 353 -14.64 19.97 -5.36
N LYS A 354 -15.85 19.56 -5.75
CA LYS A 354 -17.06 19.59 -4.93
C LYS A 354 -17.48 18.20 -4.45
N LEU A 355 -16.60 17.21 -4.53
CA LEU A 355 -16.88 15.89 -4.00
C LEU A 355 -17.09 15.98 -2.48
N SER A 356 -18.24 15.49 -2.01
CA SER A 356 -18.59 15.47 -0.59
C SER A 356 -17.82 14.36 0.10
N HIS A 357 -16.75 14.71 0.78
CA HIS A 357 -15.99 13.75 1.58
C HIS A 357 -16.72 13.38 2.88
N TRP A 358 -17.76 14.11 3.29
CA TRP A 358 -18.59 13.80 4.47
C TRP A 358 -19.79 12.92 4.11
N ALA A 359 -20.61 13.35 3.15
CA ALA A 359 -21.87 12.69 2.85
C ALA A 359 -21.68 11.32 2.17
N ILE A 360 -20.60 11.14 1.39
CA ILE A 360 -20.37 9.85 0.71
C ILE A 360 -20.05 8.74 1.72
N PRO A 361 -19.11 8.91 2.66
CA PRO A 361 -18.90 7.93 3.72
C PRO A 361 -20.15 7.72 4.56
N ASP A 362 -20.80 8.79 5.05
CA ASP A 362 -22.05 8.67 5.83
C ASP A 362 -23.07 7.77 5.12
N PHE A 363 -23.39 8.13 3.88
CA PHE A 363 -24.34 7.39 3.07
C PHE A 363 -23.97 5.91 2.88
N LEU A 364 -22.71 5.59 2.55
CA LEU A 364 -22.30 4.20 2.33
C LEU A 364 -22.30 3.38 3.62
N PHE A 365 -21.83 3.94 4.73
CA PHE A 365 -21.81 3.25 6.02
C PHE A 365 -23.22 3.08 6.60
N ASP A 366 -24.12 4.04 6.38
CA ASP A 366 -25.53 3.94 6.79
C ASP A 366 -26.31 2.96 5.93
N LEU A 367 -26.07 2.92 4.61
CA LEU A 367 -26.59 1.86 3.73
C LEU A 367 -26.15 0.48 4.20
N GLY A 368 -24.86 0.34 4.53
CA GLY A 368 -24.32 -0.91 5.08
C GLY A 368 -25.01 -1.30 6.38
N ALA A 369 -25.05 -0.38 7.35
CA ALA A 369 -25.69 -0.64 8.65
C ALA A 369 -27.18 -1.00 8.53
N THR A 370 -27.90 -0.33 7.62
CA THR A 370 -29.35 -0.55 7.43
C THR A 370 -29.66 -1.89 6.77
N TYR A 371 -28.90 -2.29 5.75
CA TYR A 371 -29.25 -3.43 4.89
C TYR A 371 -28.42 -4.70 5.12
N ILE A 372 -27.22 -4.57 5.68
CA ILE A 372 -26.37 -5.70 6.05
C ILE A 372 -26.51 -5.99 7.55
N GLY A 373 -26.74 -4.95 8.36
CA GLY A 373 -26.78 -5.03 9.81
C GLY A 373 -25.41 -4.83 10.47
N LEU A 374 -25.40 -4.76 11.80
CA LEU A 374 -24.17 -4.59 12.58
C LEU A 374 -23.35 -5.89 12.72
N ASN A 375 -24.02 -7.04 12.70
CA ASN A 375 -23.40 -8.36 12.76
C ASN A 375 -23.76 -9.14 11.49
N ALA A 376 -22.76 -9.46 10.67
CA ALA A 376 -23.00 -10.03 9.34
C ALA A 376 -21.83 -10.88 8.87
N LYS A 377 -22.13 -11.85 8.01
CA LYS A 377 -21.14 -12.63 7.27
C LYS A 377 -21.39 -12.42 5.78
N ILE A 378 -20.48 -11.73 5.11
CA ILE A 378 -20.59 -11.41 3.68
C ILE A 378 -19.62 -12.27 2.90
N LEU A 379 -20.12 -13.03 1.93
CA LEU A 379 -19.30 -13.81 1.02
C LEU A 379 -19.07 -13.01 -0.28
N LEU A 380 -17.81 -12.77 -0.64
CA LEU A 380 -17.41 -12.19 -1.92
C LEU A 380 -16.94 -13.31 -2.87
N VAL A 381 -17.59 -13.41 -4.02
CA VAL A 381 -17.30 -14.35 -5.10
C VAL A 381 -16.70 -13.56 -6.26
N LEU A 382 -15.42 -13.84 -6.57
CA LEU A 382 -14.71 -13.18 -7.66
C LEU A 382 -14.69 -14.08 -8.89
N THR A 383 -15.38 -13.65 -9.95
CA THR A 383 -15.46 -14.40 -11.22
C THR A 383 -14.47 -13.86 -12.24
N ASN A 384 -13.98 -14.73 -13.12
CA ASN A 384 -13.24 -14.32 -14.30
C ASN A 384 -13.94 -14.87 -15.53
N LYS A 385 -14.66 -14.02 -16.26
CA LYS A 385 -15.26 -14.42 -17.54
C LYS A 385 -14.33 -14.04 -18.68
N ASN A 386 -13.73 -15.03 -19.34
CA ASN A 386 -13.12 -14.83 -20.65
C ASN A 386 -14.26 -14.73 -21.69
N GLU A 387 -14.14 -13.80 -22.63
CA GLU A 387 -15.19 -13.50 -23.63
C GLU A 387 -15.60 -14.74 -24.46
N ASP A 388 -14.76 -15.77 -24.53
CA ASP A 388 -14.96 -16.94 -25.40
C ASP A 388 -15.53 -18.21 -24.73
N ASN A 389 -15.67 -18.26 -23.39
CA ASN A 389 -16.21 -19.46 -22.71
C ASN A 389 -17.44 -19.12 -21.85
N SER A 390 -18.55 -19.78 -22.12
CA SER A 390 -19.84 -19.61 -21.43
C SER A 390 -19.83 -20.06 -19.96
N LYS A 391 -18.83 -20.84 -19.54
CA LYS A 391 -18.67 -21.30 -18.15
C LYS A 391 -17.99 -20.23 -17.29
N GLN A 392 -18.69 -19.75 -16.26
CA GLN A 392 -18.10 -18.87 -15.24
C GLN A 392 -17.16 -19.69 -14.36
N THR A 393 -15.85 -19.46 -14.49
CA THR A 393 -14.88 -19.98 -13.52
C THR A 393 -14.77 -18.99 -12.35
N SER A 394 -15.24 -19.41 -11.19
CA SER A 394 -14.99 -18.73 -9.92
C SER A 394 -13.51 -18.82 -9.58
N THR A 395 -12.89 -17.69 -9.27
CA THR A 395 -11.43 -17.65 -9.07
C THR A 395 -11.01 -17.41 -7.62
N ALA A 396 -11.88 -16.82 -6.80
CA ALA A 396 -11.62 -16.64 -5.37
C ALA A 396 -12.93 -16.43 -4.59
N LEU A 397 -12.96 -16.97 -3.37
CA LEU A 397 -14.00 -16.76 -2.38
C LEU A 397 -13.38 -16.13 -1.12
N ILE A 398 -13.93 -15.00 -0.68
CA ILE A 398 -13.48 -14.29 0.52
C ILE A 398 -14.68 -14.06 1.43
N LEU A 399 -14.60 -14.52 2.67
CA LEU A 399 -15.64 -14.32 3.69
C LEU A 399 -15.25 -13.20 4.64
N PHE A 400 -16.09 -12.17 4.71
CA PHE A 400 -15.97 -11.05 5.62
C PHE A 400 -16.86 -11.30 6.84
N ARG A 401 -16.28 -11.27 8.04
CA ARG A 401 -17.04 -11.30 9.30
C ARG A 401 -17.10 -9.90 9.88
N ILE A 402 -18.31 -9.39 10.01
CA ILE A 402 -18.61 -8.07 10.55
C ILE A 402 -19.25 -8.26 11.92
N GLU A 403 -18.70 -7.60 12.93
CA GLU A 403 -19.27 -7.54 14.28
C GLU A 403 -19.27 -6.09 14.77
N ASN A 404 -20.40 -5.65 15.32
CA ASN A 404 -20.66 -4.28 15.75
C ASN A 404 -20.29 -3.23 14.67
N GLY A 405 -20.58 -3.54 13.41
CA GLY A 405 -20.33 -2.67 12.26
C GLY A 405 -18.85 -2.57 11.84
N SER A 406 -17.95 -3.37 12.42
CA SER A 406 -16.53 -3.43 12.07
C SER A 406 -16.16 -4.78 11.44
N ILE A 407 -15.31 -4.79 10.43
CA ILE A 407 -14.78 -6.03 9.86
C ILE A 407 -13.79 -6.60 10.88
N LYS A 408 -14.14 -7.73 11.50
CA LYS A 408 -13.29 -8.39 12.51
C LYS A 408 -12.33 -9.39 11.90
N LYS A 409 -12.76 -10.08 10.85
CA LYS A 409 -12.00 -11.18 10.26
C LYS A 409 -12.24 -11.33 8.77
N LEU A 410 -11.19 -11.71 8.05
CA LEU A 410 -11.23 -12.13 6.65
C LEU A 410 -10.81 -13.61 6.57
N ASP A 411 -11.64 -14.45 5.96
CA ASP A 411 -11.27 -15.84 5.68
C ASP A 411 -11.23 -16.07 4.17
N TYR A 412 -10.12 -16.62 3.67
CA TYR A 412 -10.00 -17.04 2.28
C TYR A 412 -10.45 -18.49 2.14
N ILE A 413 -11.42 -18.73 1.27
CA ILE A 413 -11.98 -20.06 1.05
C ILE A 413 -11.35 -20.63 -0.22
N ASN A 414 -10.34 -21.47 -0.04
CA ASN A 414 -9.68 -22.18 -1.13
C ASN A 414 -10.46 -23.45 -1.49
N ASN A 415 -11.61 -23.31 -2.16
CA ASN A 415 -12.35 -24.46 -2.65
C ASN A 415 -12.93 -24.20 -4.04
N GLN A 416 -12.16 -24.59 -5.05
CA GLN A 416 -12.63 -24.66 -6.45
C GLN A 416 -13.73 -25.73 -6.60
N GLU A 417 -13.73 -26.78 -5.76
CA GLU A 417 -14.68 -27.90 -5.84
C GLU A 417 -16.09 -27.57 -5.34
N LEU A 418 -16.24 -26.71 -4.33
CA LEU A 418 -17.56 -26.34 -3.79
C LEU A 418 -18.43 -25.64 -4.82
N ILE A 419 -17.82 -24.84 -5.69
CA ILE A 419 -18.54 -24.09 -6.73
C ILE A 419 -18.71 -24.93 -8.00
N ALA A 420 -17.85 -25.93 -8.23
CA ALA A 420 -17.98 -26.87 -9.32
C ALA A 420 -19.11 -27.90 -9.09
N LYS A 421 -19.42 -28.22 -7.82
CA LYS A 421 -20.51 -29.14 -7.45
C LYS A 421 -21.90 -28.50 -7.44
N THR A 422 -21.99 -27.17 -7.30
CA THR A 422 -23.26 -26.44 -7.42
C THR A 422 -23.58 -26.20 -8.89
N ASP A 423 -24.64 -26.83 -9.40
CA ASP A 423 -25.25 -26.46 -10.69
C ASP A 423 -25.53 -24.95 -10.71
N GLN A 424 -24.72 -24.23 -11.49
CA GLN A 424 -24.62 -22.77 -11.48
C GLN A 424 -25.89 -22.09 -12.04
N GLN A 425 -26.91 -21.82 -11.22
CA GLN A 425 -27.97 -20.88 -11.63
C GLN A 425 -28.34 -19.80 -10.59
N SER A 426 -28.14 -19.99 -9.27
CA SER A 426 -28.55 -18.97 -8.29
C SER A 426 -27.53 -18.71 -7.16
N LEU A 427 -27.29 -17.45 -6.82
CA LEU A 427 -26.48 -17.05 -5.65
C LEU A 427 -27.06 -17.55 -4.31
N GLU A 428 -28.36 -17.84 -4.30
CA GLU A 428 -29.04 -18.43 -3.15
C GLU A 428 -28.50 -19.81 -2.82
N SER A 429 -28.31 -20.67 -3.82
CA SER A 429 -27.71 -22.00 -3.63
C SER A 429 -26.30 -21.90 -3.03
N VAL A 430 -25.49 -20.97 -3.53
CA VAL A 430 -24.15 -20.67 -3.00
C VAL A 430 -24.24 -20.21 -1.55
N ARG A 431 -25.20 -19.34 -1.21
CA ARG A 431 -25.41 -18.88 0.17
C ARG A 431 -25.75 -20.03 1.10
N LEU A 432 -26.66 -20.92 0.69
CA LEU A 432 -27.12 -22.05 1.51
C LEU A 432 -25.98 -23.01 1.81
N VAL A 433 -25.29 -23.49 0.76
CA VAL A 433 -24.16 -24.42 0.90
C VAL A 433 -23.05 -23.82 1.77
N MET A 434 -22.71 -22.55 1.55
CA MET A 434 -21.66 -21.89 2.33
C MET A 434 -22.12 -21.60 3.78
N SER A 435 -23.43 -21.44 4.01
CA SER A 435 -23.98 -21.26 5.36
C SER A 435 -23.92 -22.54 6.20
N GLU A 436 -24.00 -23.72 5.57
CA GLU A 436 -23.82 -25.00 6.26
C GLU A 436 -22.39 -25.13 6.81
N GLN A 437 -21.39 -24.66 6.07
CA GLN A 437 -19.98 -24.80 6.45
C GLN A 437 -19.48 -23.70 7.37
N PHE A 438 -19.88 -22.45 7.13
CA PHE A 438 -19.32 -21.28 7.81
C PHE A 438 -20.32 -20.59 8.75
N GLY A 439 -21.49 -21.20 8.96
CA GLY A 439 -22.64 -20.61 9.66
C GLY A 439 -23.36 -19.56 8.80
N PHE A 440 -24.47 -19.03 9.31
CA PHE A 440 -25.36 -18.13 8.55
C PHE A 440 -24.62 -17.00 7.80
N ILE A 441 -24.69 -17.02 6.46
CA ILE A 441 -24.18 -15.96 5.58
C ILE A 441 -25.30 -14.99 5.26
N SER A 442 -25.11 -13.73 5.61
CA SER A 442 -26.13 -12.70 5.41
C SER A 442 -26.25 -12.30 3.95
N ASN A 443 -25.11 -12.12 3.26
CA ASN A 443 -25.06 -11.62 1.89
C ASN A 443 -23.99 -12.33 1.06
N VAL A 444 -24.28 -12.55 -0.22
CA VAL A 444 -23.35 -13.01 -1.24
C VAL A 444 -23.22 -11.92 -2.30
N LEU A 445 -22.00 -11.42 -2.48
CA LEU A 445 -21.60 -10.45 -3.49
C LEU A 445 -20.82 -11.19 -4.58
N MET A 446 -21.29 -11.19 -5.81
CA MET A 446 -20.55 -11.69 -6.94
C MET A 446 -20.05 -10.53 -7.81
N VAL A 447 -18.73 -10.46 -8.02
CA VAL A 447 -18.07 -9.38 -8.74
C VAL A 447 -17.13 -9.96 -9.78
N ASP A 448 -17.28 -9.55 -11.03
CA ASP A 448 -16.40 -9.99 -12.10
C ASP A 448 -15.11 -9.14 -12.18
N LYS A 449 -13.98 -9.79 -12.47
CA LYS A 449 -12.68 -9.13 -12.63
C LYS A 449 -12.70 -8.02 -13.68
N HIS A 450 -13.50 -8.14 -14.75
CA HIS A 450 -13.62 -7.11 -15.78
C HIS A 450 -14.24 -5.82 -15.24
N LEU A 451 -15.22 -5.92 -14.34
CA LEU A 451 -15.82 -4.76 -13.68
C LEU A 451 -14.79 -4.05 -12.81
N ILE A 452 -14.05 -4.78 -11.98
CA ILE A 452 -13.01 -4.22 -11.11
C ILE A 452 -11.93 -3.54 -11.97
N LYS A 453 -11.44 -4.21 -13.01
CA LYS A 453 -10.49 -3.65 -13.99
C LYS A 453 -11.02 -2.36 -14.61
N THR A 454 -12.30 -2.32 -14.98
CA THR A 454 -12.92 -1.12 -15.58
C THR A 454 -13.01 0.03 -14.57
N ILE A 455 -13.32 -0.25 -13.30
CA ILE A 455 -13.35 0.76 -12.24
C ILE A 455 -11.94 1.33 -12.01
N LEU A 456 -10.95 0.46 -11.77
CA LEU A 456 -9.55 0.86 -11.56
C LEU A 456 -9.01 1.63 -12.78
N ASN A 457 -9.32 1.16 -13.98
CA ASN A 457 -8.93 1.86 -15.20
C ASN A 457 -9.55 3.26 -15.28
N THR A 458 -10.81 3.41 -14.90
CA THR A 458 -11.53 4.69 -15.04
C THR A 458 -11.10 5.71 -13.99
N PHE A 459 -10.96 5.28 -12.74
CA PHE A 459 -10.77 6.18 -11.59
C PHE A 459 -9.31 6.35 -11.17
N LEU A 460 -8.41 5.43 -11.52
CA LEU A 460 -6.99 5.49 -11.12
C LEU A 460 -6.06 5.63 -12.33
N ILE A 461 -6.14 4.71 -13.30
CA ILE A 461 -5.16 4.65 -14.39
C ILE A 461 -5.42 5.72 -15.46
N ASN A 462 -6.62 5.76 -16.04
CA ASN A 462 -7.00 6.72 -17.06
C ASN A 462 -7.82 7.88 -16.48
N PHE A 463 -7.48 8.35 -15.28
CA PHE A 463 -8.17 9.48 -14.64
C PHE A 463 -8.21 10.73 -15.51
N HIS A 464 -7.17 10.97 -16.34
CA HIS A 464 -7.17 12.06 -17.32
C HIS A 464 -8.30 11.94 -18.38
N LYS A 465 -8.76 10.72 -18.69
CA LYS A 465 -9.88 10.46 -19.62
C LYS A 465 -11.24 10.43 -18.93
N LEU A 466 -11.30 10.68 -17.61
CA LEU A 466 -12.54 10.66 -16.84
C LEU A 466 -13.57 11.63 -17.47
N SER A 467 -14.73 11.07 -17.79
CA SER A 467 -15.83 11.74 -18.49
C SER A 467 -17.17 11.10 -18.12
N LEU A 468 -18.28 11.78 -18.45
CA LEU A 468 -19.62 11.24 -18.24
C LEU A 468 -19.80 9.85 -18.86
N PHE A 469 -19.29 9.62 -20.08
CA PHE A 469 -19.40 8.32 -20.75
C PHE A 469 -18.64 7.21 -20.04
N SER A 470 -17.46 7.51 -19.48
CA SER A 470 -16.71 6.54 -18.67
C SER A 470 -17.46 6.14 -17.40
N LEU A 471 -18.11 7.11 -16.73
CA LEU A 471 -18.95 6.84 -15.56
C LEU A 471 -20.18 6.00 -15.93
N LEU A 472 -20.85 6.34 -17.05
CA LEU A 472 -21.98 5.57 -17.56
C LEU A 472 -21.59 4.14 -17.94
N LYS A 473 -20.38 3.92 -18.47
CA LYS A 473 -19.85 2.58 -18.75
C LYS A 473 -19.74 1.75 -17.47
N VAL A 474 -19.17 2.31 -16.40
CA VAL A 474 -19.09 1.64 -15.09
C VAL A 474 -20.47 1.30 -14.54
N ILE A 475 -21.42 2.25 -14.57
CA ILE A 475 -22.79 2.01 -14.09
C ILE A 475 -23.48 0.92 -14.92
N LYS A 476 -23.32 0.92 -16.25
CA LYS A 476 -23.88 -0.14 -17.11
C LYS A 476 -23.35 -1.53 -16.75
N LEU A 477 -22.06 -1.66 -16.41
CA LEU A 477 -21.48 -2.91 -15.95
C LEU A 477 -22.02 -3.31 -14.56
N LEU A 478 -22.09 -2.38 -13.61
CA LEU A 478 -22.67 -2.62 -12.27
C LEU A 478 -24.13 -3.08 -12.32
N LYS A 479 -24.89 -2.62 -13.32
CA LYS A 479 -26.28 -3.03 -13.53
C LYS A 479 -26.43 -4.41 -14.15
N ASN A 480 -25.43 -4.89 -14.87
CA ASN A 480 -25.52 -6.11 -15.63
C ASN A 480 -25.22 -7.31 -14.71
N PRO A 481 -26.15 -8.26 -14.55
CA PRO A 481 -25.98 -9.40 -13.67
C PRO A 481 -24.82 -10.31 -14.07
N ARG A 482 -24.27 -10.19 -15.29
CA ARG A 482 -23.05 -10.92 -15.67
C ARG A 482 -21.80 -10.44 -14.94
N TYR A 483 -21.77 -9.19 -14.50
CA TYR A 483 -20.58 -8.55 -13.91
C TYR A 483 -20.74 -8.22 -12.43
N PHE A 484 -21.97 -7.98 -11.95
CA PHE A 484 -22.25 -7.70 -10.55
C PHE A 484 -23.59 -8.25 -10.11
N GLN A 485 -23.58 -9.08 -9.07
CA GLN A 485 -24.79 -9.59 -8.42
C GLN A 485 -24.68 -9.52 -6.90
N LEU A 486 -25.81 -9.29 -6.25
CA LEU A 486 -25.95 -9.27 -4.80
C LEU A 486 -27.18 -10.10 -4.42
N TYR A 487 -27.02 -10.99 -3.45
CA TYR A 487 -28.12 -11.75 -2.85
C TYR A 487 -28.01 -11.75 -1.32
N PRO A 488 -29.11 -11.54 -0.55
CA PRO A 488 -30.41 -11.08 -1.02
C PRO A 488 -30.33 -9.68 -1.64
N GLU A 489 -31.22 -9.38 -2.57
CA GLU A 489 -31.24 -8.08 -3.24
C GLU A 489 -31.66 -6.97 -2.26
N THR A 490 -30.78 -6.00 -2.03
CA THR A 490 -31.10 -4.84 -1.19
C THR A 490 -31.90 -3.81 -1.98
N PRO A 491 -32.72 -2.96 -1.32
CA PRO A 491 -33.43 -1.86 -1.98
C PRO A 491 -32.52 -0.94 -2.81
N ALA A 492 -31.30 -0.67 -2.33
CA ALA A 492 -30.31 0.11 -3.07
C ALA A 492 -29.89 -0.59 -4.38
N TYR A 493 -29.66 -1.90 -4.36
CA TYR A 493 -29.34 -2.68 -5.56
C TYR A 493 -30.51 -2.76 -6.54
N ASN A 494 -31.73 -2.89 -6.03
CA ASN A 494 -32.94 -2.85 -6.84
C ASN A 494 -33.15 -1.51 -7.53
N LEU A 495 -32.87 -0.40 -6.84
CA LEU A 495 -32.92 0.94 -7.41
C LEU A 495 -31.89 1.11 -8.54
N LEU A 496 -30.65 0.63 -8.34
CA LEU A 496 -29.61 0.61 -9.36
C LEU A 496 -30.06 -0.14 -10.63
N LYS A 497 -30.67 -1.33 -10.48
CA LYS A 497 -31.18 -2.13 -11.61
C LYS A 497 -32.31 -1.44 -12.36
N LYS A 498 -33.32 -0.95 -11.64
CA LYS A 498 -34.57 -0.43 -12.23
C LYS A 498 -34.38 0.92 -12.94
N LYS A 499 -33.58 1.84 -12.38
CA LYS A 499 -33.44 3.19 -12.95
C LYS A 499 -32.52 3.22 -14.18
N ARG A 500 -32.84 4.02 -15.19
CA ARG A 500 -31.95 4.25 -16.35
C ARG A 500 -30.59 4.79 -15.86
N SER A 501 -29.48 4.34 -16.44
CA SER A 501 -28.13 4.64 -15.96
C SER A 501 -27.85 6.14 -15.78
N ILE A 502 -28.37 6.98 -16.69
CA ILE A 502 -28.18 8.44 -16.60
C ILE A 502 -29.03 9.08 -15.49
N MET A 503 -30.24 8.58 -15.24
CA MET A 503 -31.10 9.06 -14.15
C MET A 503 -30.53 8.64 -12.80
N PHE A 504 -30.07 7.39 -12.69
CA PHE A 504 -29.36 6.91 -11.50
C PHE A 504 -28.12 7.75 -11.22
N LEU A 505 -27.30 8.02 -12.23
CA LEU A 505 -26.12 8.86 -12.09
C LEU A 505 -26.48 10.29 -11.65
N LYS A 506 -27.57 10.87 -12.17
CA LYS A 506 -28.05 12.20 -11.77
C LYS A 506 -28.43 12.26 -10.29
N GLU A 507 -29.14 11.25 -9.80
CA GLU A 507 -29.47 11.14 -8.38
C GLU A 507 -28.23 10.92 -7.52
N LEU A 508 -27.32 10.05 -7.96
CA LEU A 508 -26.07 9.78 -7.26
C LEU A 508 -25.22 11.06 -7.12
N PHE A 509 -25.12 11.87 -8.18
CA PHE A 509 -24.40 13.15 -8.11
C PHE A 509 -25.02 14.14 -7.12
N SER A 510 -26.33 14.06 -6.87
CA SER A 510 -26.97 14.92 -5.88
C SER A 510 -26.57 14.61 -4.43
N ILE A 511 -26.01 13.42 -4.19
CA ILE A 511 -25.46 12.95 -2.91
C ILE A 511 -23.94 13.16 -2.89
N ILE A 512 -23.27 12.81 -3.99
CA ILE A 512 -21.81 12.84 -4.11
C ILE A 512 -21.25 14.26 -4.14
N ILE A 513 -22.04 15.26 -4.56
CA ILE A 513 -21.57 16.63 -4.70
C ILE A 513 -22.16 17.51 -3.61
N ASP A 514 -21.28 18.22 -2.93
CA ASP A 514 -21.67 19.21 -1.93
C ASP A 514 -22.44 20.36 -2.60
N LYS A 515 -23.68 20.57 -2.13
CA LYS A 515 -24.59 21.60 -2.62
C LYS A 515 -24.32 22.96 -1.97
N HIS A 516 -23.67 22.99 -0.81
CA HIS A 516 -23.64 24.16 0.08
C HIS A 516 -22.41 25.07 -0.06
N GLU A 517 -21.72 25.02 -1.20
CA GLU A 517 -20.61 25.93 -1.50
C GLU A 517 -21.00 26.84 -2.69
N PHE A 518 -21.97 27.71 -2.42
CA PHE A 518 -22.25 28.95 -3.14
C PHE A 518 -22.29 30.09 -2.14
#